data_AF-A0A0W0YDM0-F1
#
_entry.id   AF-A0A0W0YDM0-F1
#
_cell.length_a   1.000
_cell.length_b   1.000
_cell.length_c   1.000
_cell.angle_alpha   90.00
_cell.angle_beta   90.00
_cell.angle_gamma   90.00
#
_symmetry.space_group_name_H-M   'P 1'
#
loop_
_entity.id
_entity.type
_entity.pdbx_description
1 polymer ?
#
loop_
_entity_poly.entity_id
_entity_poly.type
_entity_poly.pdbx_seq_one_letter_code
_entity_poly.pdbx_strand_id
1 'polypeptide(L)'
;MKHKKELFEFLGQLIDTQIKKYIALTTERVVRDARYNTKLVFAEINELLGFAEQLVVDIENPSASKLNDSKHFGTLFNQVKFYLEQEHTRAYAGWILDEKNSTTEVEKQLAQLQKIGEFAGIDCSSASVAMTRTQKLCEYDSAQIAFQVFDLVKNIKENPDMDLDNSIPQKAQIRLKHNAKTRYSDKDFAESIDGIHTRYLEFFEQSNLENNHSTVSKEEAESYEEKHRNQWESLLQRYQVAINASLDEENPQSPIRNEEHKITIPPEKKSIVSSAPDGKKPESNGFLKNSIFYSGLAIAGAVAVYMLMAYFTKGNKNDLGSILKPS
;
A
#
# COMPACT_ATOMS: atom_id res chain seq x y z
N MET A 1 14.69 -9.33 -15.93
CA MET A 1 13.88 -10.26 -15.12
C MET A 1 13.91 -9.94 -13.62
N LYS A 2 15.09 -9.70 -13.01
CA LYS A 2 15.24 -9.43 -11.56
C LYS A 2 14.29 -8.35 -11.00
N HIS A 3 14.32 -7.13 -11.55
CA HIS A 3 13.46 -6.02 -11.07
C HIS A 3 11.96 -6.31 -11.20
N LYS A 4 11.52 -7.14 -12.16
CA LYS A 4 10.11 -7.54 -12.31
C LYS A 4 9.69 -8.47 -11.17
N LYS A 5 10.55 -9.42 -10.81
CA LYS A 5 10.34 -10.31 -9.65
C LYS A 5 10.27 -9.50 -8.35
N GLU A 6 11.23 -8.61 -8.14
CA GLU A 6 11.27 -7.74 -6.96
C GLU A 6 10.05 -6.83 -6.86
N LEU A 7 9.58 -6.24 -7.98
CA LEU A 7 8.36 -5.43 -7.99
C LEU A 7 7.10 -6.25 -7.74
N PHE A 8 7.02 -7.49 -8.25
CA PHE A 8 5.90 -8.39 -7.98
C PHE A 8 5.82 -8.77 -6.50
N GLU A 9 6.96 -9.13 -5.90
CA GLU A 9 7.04 -9.46 -4.47
C GLU A 9 6.71 -8.25 -3.60
N PHE A 10 7.15 -7.07 -4.01
CA PHE A 10 6.80 -5.80 -3.36
C PHE A 10 5.29 -5.54 -3.41
N LEU A 11 4.67 -5.71 -4.58
CA LEU A 11 3.21 -5.56 -4.75
C LEU A 11 2.43 -6.51 -3.85
N GLY A 12 2.91 -7.74 -3.64
CA GLY A 12 2.27 -8.68 -2.71
C GLY A 12 2.20 -8.16 -1.28
N GLN A 13 3.26 -7.52 -0.80
CA GLN A 13 3.29 -6.90 0.52
C GLN A 13 2.32 -5.71 0.60
N LEU A 14 2.26 -4.89 -0.45
CA LEU A 14 1.36 -3.75 -0.52
C LEU A 14 -0.11 -4.17 -0.55
N ILE A 15 -0.45 -5.17 -1.38
CA ILE A 15 -1.81 -5.74 -1.48
C ILE A 15 -2.26 -6.31 -0.14
N ASP A 16 -1.44 -7.15 0.51
CA ASP A 16 -1.78 -7.72 1.81
C ASP A 16 -1.97 -6.63 2.89
N THR A 17 -1.14 -5.59 2.87
CA THR A 17 -1.26 -4.44 3.78
C THR A 17 -2.59 -3.71 3.57
N GLN A 18 -2.95 -3.40 2.32
CA GLN A 18 -4.20 -2.71 2.00
C GLN A 18 -5.42 -3.57 2.35
N ILE A 19 -5.35 -4.89 2.13
CA ILE A 19 -6.42 -5.82 2.51
C ILE A 19 -6.67 -5.78 4.01
N LYS A 20 -5.62 -5.97 4.82
CA LYS A 20 -5.70 -5.92 6.29
C LYS A 20 -6.25 -4.58 6.78
N LYS A 21 -5.84 -3.48 6.14
CA LYS A 21 -6.25 -2.12 6.50
C LYS A 21 -7.76 -1.92 6.36
N TYR A 22 -8.37 -2.28 5.23
CA TYR A 22 -9.82 -2.07 5.09
C TYR A 22 -10.64 -3.05 5.95
N ILE A 23 -10.16 -4.27 6.20
CA ILE A 23 -10.86 -5.21 7.09
C ILE A 23 -10.85 -4.69 8.53
N ALA A 24 -9.71 -4.18 9.00
CA ALA A 24 -9.63 -3.55 10.31
C ALA A 24 -10.64 -2.40 10.40
N LEU A 25 -10.77 -1.59 9.36
CA LEU A 25 -11.75 -0.51 9.28
C LEU A 25 -13.21 -0.95 9.29
N THR A 26 -13.53 -2.16 8.80
CA THR A 26 -14.91 -2.65 8.73
C THR A 26 -15.30 -3.54 9.92
N THR A 27 -14.31 -4.16 10.58
CA THR A 27 -14.52 -5.15 11.66
C THR A 27 -14.21 -4.60 13.04
N GLU A 28 -13.16 -3.79 13.18
CA GLU A 28 -12.92 -3.07 14.42
C GLU A 28 -13.94 -1.94 14.46
N ARG A 29 -14.73 -1.86 15.52
CA ARG A 29 -15.67 -0.75 15.75
C ARG A 29 -14.92 0.55 16.07
N VAL A 30 -13.81 0.83 15.39
CA VAL A 30 -13.15 2.13 15.26
C VAL A 30 -14.15 3.00 14.50
N VAL A 31 -15.13 3.46 15.29
CA VAL A 31 -16.09 4.54 15.11
C VAL A 31 -16.21 5.01 13.67
N ARG A 32 -17.30 4.58 13.00
CA ARG A 32 -18.03 5.30 11.94
C ARG A 32 -17.23 6.47 11.32
N ASP A 33 -16.13 6.17 10.63
CA ASP A 33 -15.56 7.16 9.75
C ASP A 33 -16.35 7.07 8.46
N ALA A 34 -17.45 7.83 8.39
CA ALA A 34 -18.41 7.84 7.29
C ALA A 34 -17.78 8.26 5.95
N ARG A 35 -16.46 8.42 5.88
CA ARG A 35 -15.73 9.08 4.79
C ARG A 35 -14.54 8.30 4.26
N TYR A 36 -14.08 7.25 4.95
CA TYR A 36 -13.16 6.32 4.30
C TYR A 36 -13.92 5.64 3.17
N ASN A 37 -13.58 6.01 1.94
CA ASN A 37 -14.23 5.47 0.77
C ASN A 37 -13.77 4.02 0.59
N THR A 38 -14.40 3.11 1.32
CA THR A 38 -14.09 1.68 1.30
C THR A 38 -14.27 1.10 -0.10
N LYS A 39 -15.12 1.70 -0.94
CA LYS A 39 -15.20 1.38 -2.38
C LYS A 39 -13.97 1.85 -3.16
N LEU A 40 -13.40 3.00 -2.81
CA LEU A 40 -12.15 3.49 -3.39
C LEU A 40 -11.00 2.54 -3.04
N VAL A 41 -10.88 2.12 -1.78
CA VAL A 41 -9.84 1.14 -1.40
C VAL A 41 -10.02 -0.20 -2.09
N PHE A 42 -11.26 -0.65 -2.26
CA PHE A 42 -11.53 -1.81 -3.11
C PHE A 42 -11.01 -1.58 -4.55
N ALA A 43 -11.30 -0.42 -5.14
CA ALA A 43 -10.82 -0.09 -6.49
C ALA A 43 -9.28 0.00 -6.56
N GLU A 44 -8.63 0.57 -5.54
CA GLU A 44 -7.16 0.62 -5.42
C GLU A 44 -6.55 -0.79 -5.42
N ILE A 45 -7.10 -1.72 -4.63
CA ILE A 45 -6.63 -3.11 -4.59
C ILE A 45 -6.81 -3.81 -5.94
N ASN A 46 -7.92 -3.57 -6.65
CA ASN A 46 -8.10 -4.12 -7.99
C ASN A 46 -7.05 -3.59 -8.99
N GLU A 47 -6.65 -2.32 -8.88
CA GLU A 47 -5.57 -1.79 -9.71
C GLU A 47 -4.21 -2.42 -9.37
N LEU A 48 -3.89 -2.57 -8.08
CA LEU A 48 -2.67 -3.25 -7.63
C LEU A 48 -2.64 -4.72 -8.10
N LEU A 49 -3.76 -5.43 -8.03
CA LEU A 49 -3.89 -6.80 -8.57
C LEU A 49 -3.73 -6.81 -10.10
N GLY A 50 -4.26 -5.81 -10.80
CA GLY A 50 -4.05 -5.65 -12.24
C GLY A 50 -2.59 -5.37 -12.62
N PHE A 51 -1.83 -4.69 -11.77
CA PHE A 51 -0.39 -4.50 -11.94
C PHE A 51 0.38 -5.78 -11.68
N ALA A 52 -0.01 -6.53 -10.66
CA ALA A 52 0.57 -7.84 -10.36
C ALA A 52 0.31 -8.84 -11.50
N GLU A 53 -0.89 -8.87 -12.08
CA GLU A 53 -1.21 -9.68 -13.27
C GLU A 53 -0.30 -9.35 -14.45
N GLN A 54 -0.09 -8.06 -14.76
CA GLN A 54 0.82 -7.65 -15.83
C GLN A 54 2.23 -8.21 -15.59
N LEU A 55 2.77 -8.08 -14.37
CA LEU A 55 4.08 -8.62 -14.03
C LEU A 55 4.13 -10.15 -14.16
N VAL A 56 3.11 -10.87 -13.71
CA VAL A 56 3.06 -12.34 -13.81
C VAL A 56 3.04 -12.77 -15.27
N VAL A 57 2.18 -12.20 -16.11
CA VAL A 57 2.11 -12.51 -17.54
C VAL A 57 3.46 -12.28 -18.22
N ASP A 58 4.13 -11.18 -17.86
CA ASP A 58 5.45 -10.84 -18.40
C ASP A 58 6.58 -11.75 -17.86
N ILE A 59 6.44 -12.30 -16.66
CA ILE A 59 7.37 -13.28 -16.07
C ILE A 59 7.14 -14.67 -16.69
N GLU A 60 5.90 -15.05 -16.96
CA GLU A 60 5.51 -16.31 -17.63
C GLU A 60 5.97 -16.32 -19.09
N ASN A 61 5.96 -15.17 -19.78
CA ASN A 61 6.30 -15.07 -21.20
C ASN A 61 7.38 -13.99 -21.46
N PRO A 62 8.65 -14.21 -21.03
CA PRO A 62 9.69 -13.19 -21.13
C PRO A 62 9.97 -12.72 -22.56
N SER A 63 9.81 -13.60 -23.57
CA SER A 63 10.07 -13.32 -24.98
C SER A 63 9.03 -12.39 -25.62
N ALA A 64 7.79 -12.41 -25.14
CA ALA A 64 6.70 -11.55 -25.60
C ALA A 64 6.47 -10.33 -24.69
N SER A 65 7.36 -10.12 -23.71
CA SER A 65 7.12 -9.19 -22.61
C SER A 65 7.19 -7.73 -23.05
N LYS A 66 6.10 -6.98 -22.85
CA LYS A 66 6.07 -5.53 -23.06
C LYS A 66 6.87 -4.79 -21.99
N LEU A 67 6.97 -5.34 -20.78
CA LEU A 67 7.77 -4.78 -19.69
C LEU A 67 9.29 -4.98 -19.88
N ASN A 68 9.75 -5.61 -20.98
CA ASN A 68 11.17 -5.50 -21.37
C ASN A 68 11.49 -4.09 -21.90
N ASP A 69 10.50 -3.36 -22.39
CA ASP A 69 10.64 -1.94 -22.67
C ASP A 69 10.66 -1.15 -21.35
N SER A 70 11.76 -0.44 -21.14
CA SER A 70 12.00 0.43 -19.98
C SER A 70 10.86 1.43 -19.76
N LYS A 71 10.23 1.94 -20.83
CA LYS A 71 9.12 2.89 -20.71
C LYS A 71 7.87 2.25 -20.11
N HIS A 72 7.53 1.04 -20.53
CA HIS A 72 6.37 0.31 -20.01
C HIS A 72 6.60 -0.11 -18.55
N PHE A 73 7.79 -0.62 -18.23
CA PHE A 73 8.14 -0.95 -16.84
C PHE A 73 8.17 0.29 -15.94
N GLY A 74 8.76 1.39 -16.42
CA GLY A 74 8.77 2.67 -15.71
C GLY A 74 7.37 3.22 -15.45
N THR A 75 6.45 3.04 -16.40
CA THR A 75 5.04 3.44 -16.22
C THR A 75 4.39 2.63 -15.10
N LEU A 76 4.50 1.30 -15.14
CA LEU A 76 3.96 0.43 -14.10
C LEU A 76 4.56 0.74 -12.73
N PHE A 77 5.89 0.87 -12.66
CA PHE A 77 6.61 1.24 -11.44
C PHE A 77 6.09 2.54 -10.84
N ASN A 78 5.93 3.60 -11.65
CA ASN A 78 5.42 4.89 -11.18
C ASN A 78 3.96 4.79 -10.70
N GLN A 79 3.16 3.90 -11.28
CA GLN A 79 1.80 3.66 -10.79
C GLN A 79 1.78 2.91 -9.45
N VAL A 80 2.77 2.05 -9.16
CA VAL A 80 2.93 1.46 -7.82
C VAL A 80 3.43 2.50 -6.81
N LYS A 81 4.43 3.30 -7.20
CA LYS A 81 5.00 4.40 -6.41
C LYS A 81 3.92 5.40 -5.98
N PHE A 82 3.01 5.72 -6.89
CA PHE A 82 1.88 6.60 -6.63
C PHE A 82 1.10 6.25 -5.36
N TYR A 83 0.73 4.97 -5.14
CA TYR A 83 -0.06 4.61 -3.95
C TYR A 83 0.72 4.73 -2.65
N LEU A 84 2.03 4.46 -2.66
CA LEU A 84 2.87 4.69 -1.49
C LEU A 84 3.03 6.17 -1.19
N GLU A 85 3.14 7.02 -2.21
CA GLU A 85 3.18 8.47 -2.03
C GLU A 85 1.87 8.98 -1.39
N GLN A 86 0.72 8.42 -1.79
CA GLN A 86 -0.57 8.74 -1.17
C GLN A 86 -0.67 8.22 0.27
N GLU A 87 -0.18 7.02 0.54
CA GLU A 87 -0.12 6.49 1.91
C GLU A 87 0.83 7.33 2.80
N HIS A 88 1.96 7.78 2.24
CA HIS A 88 2.91 8.63 2.94
C HIS A 88 2.26 9.97 3.32
N THR A 89 1.50 10.58 2.40
CA THR A 89 0.70 11.78 2.69
C THR A 89 -0.25 11.58 3.86
N ARG A 90 -0.99 10.45 3.87
CA ARG A 90 -1.93 10.12 4.96
C ARG A 90 -1.20 9.84 6.28
N ALA A 91 -0.10 9.10 6.25
CA ALA A 91 0.72 8.79 7.42
C ALA A 91 1.36 10.05 8.01
N TYR A 92 1.85 10.96 7.16
CA TYR A 92 2.42 12.23 7.58
C TYR A 92 1.36 13.10 8.26
N ALA A 93 0.17 13.24 7.69
CA ALA A 93 -0.95 13.93 8.35
C ALA A 93 -1.25 13.32 9.74
N GLY A 94 -1.23 11.99 9.86
CA GLY A 94 -1.36 11.30 11.15
C GLY A 94 -0.28 11.67 12.15
N TRP A 95 0.99 11.70 11.73
CA TRP A 95 2.11 12.09 12.57
C TRP A 95 2.08 13.56 12.98
N ILE A 96 1.58 14.45 12.13
CA ILE A 96 1.34 15.85 12.48
C ILE A 96 0.34 15.92 13.64
N LEU A 97 -0.78 15.20 13.56
CA LEU A 97 -1.81 15.19 14.60
C LEU A 97 -1.34 14.57 15.93
N ASP A 98 -0.62 13.45 15.86
CA ASP A 98 -0.18 12.69 17.03
C ASP A 98 1.17 12.03 16.76
N GLU A 99 2.18 12.41 17.54
CA GLU A 99 3.56 11.90 17.45
C GLU A 99 3.69 10.41 17.75
N LYS A 100 2.64 9.79 18.31
CA LYS A 100 2.57 8.34 18.44
C LYS A 100 2.43 7.63 17.11
N ASN A 101 2.00 8.35 16.07
CA ASN A 101 1.97 7.85 14.71
C ASN A 101 3.37 7.93 14.10
N SER A 102 3.58 7.19 13.01
CA SER A 102 4.89 7.10 12.38
C SER A 102 4.74 7.01 10.87
N THR A 103 5.60 7.75 10.17
CA THR A 103 5.81 7.65 8.72
C THR A 103 6.84 6.60 8.34
N THR A 104 7.61 6.10 9.32
CA THR A 104 8.82 5.30 9.13
C THR A 104 8.59 4.04 8.31
N GLU A 105 7.44 3.38 8.45
CA GLU A 105 7.18 2.16 7.69
C GLU A 105 6.94 2.46 6.21
N VAL A 106 6.14 3.49 5.90
CA VAL A 106 5.90 3.91 4.53
C VAL A 106 7.19 4.45 3.90
N GLU A 107 8.01 5.17 4.66
CA GLU A 107 9.34 5.62 4.22
C GLU A 107 10.27 4.44 3.87
N LYS A 108 10.25 3.36 4.67
CA LYS A 108 11.01 2.14 4.36
C LYS A 108 10.51 1.48 3.08
N GLN A 109 9.19 1.40 2.89
CA GLN A 109 8.58 0.85 1.68
C GLN A 109 8.93 1.68 0.45
N LEU A 110 8.88 3.01 0.55
CA LEU A 110 9.32 3.93 -0.50
C LEU A 110 10.81 3.75 -0.81
N ALA A 111 11.66 3.61 0.21
CA ALA A 111 13.10 3.38 0.01
C ALA A 111 13.39 2.00 -0.62
N GLN A 112 12.62 0.97 -0.28
CA GLN A 112 12.72 -0.34 -0.94
C GLN A 112 12.28 -0.25 -2.41
N LEU A 113 11.16 0.42 -2.68
CA LEU A 113 10.68 0.61 -4.05
C LEU A 113 11.68 1.44 -4.87
N GLN A 114 12.25 2.49 -4.30
CA GLN A 114 13.29 3.30 -4.94
C GLN A 114 14.49 2.44 -5.36
N LYS A 115 14.96 1.52 -4.51
CA LYS A 115 16.03 0.58 -4.88
C LYS A 115 15.66 -0.28 -6.09
N ILE A 116 14.43 -0.78 -6.15
CA ILE A 116 13.93 -1.55 -7.30
C ILE A 116 13.97 -0.69 -8.58
N GLY A 117 13.54 0.57 -8.47
CA GLY A 117 13.56 1.52 -9.58
C GLY A 117 14.97 1.86 -10.06
N GLU A 118 15.88 2.15 -9.13
CA GLU A 118 17.30 2.42 -9.42
C GLU A 118 17.97 1.24 -10.12
N PHE A 119 17.73 0.00 -9.66
CA PHE A 119 18.23 -1.20 -10.33
C PHE A 119 17.65 -1.42 -11.74
N ALA A 120 16.47 -0.85 -12.02
CA ALA A 120 15.83 -0.89 -13.32
C ALA A 120 16.17 0.32 -14.21
N GLY A 121 16.99 1.26 -13.73
CA GLY A 121 17.33 2.50 -14.45
C GLY A 121 16.18 3.51 -14.52
N ILE A 122 15.25 3.47 -13.57
CA ILE A 122 14.12 4.41 -13.47
C ILE A 122 14.51 5.60 -12.59
N ASP A 123 14.26 6.81 -13.08
CA ASP A 123 14.34 8.03 -12.27
C ASP A 123 13.19 8.07 -11.25
N CYS A 124 13.55 7.99 -9.97
CA CYS A 124 12.61 8.00 -8.85
C CYS A 124 12.44 9.40 -8.21
N SER A 125 13.16 10.42 -8.69
CA SER A 125 13.21 11.75 -8.08
C SER A 125 11.91 12.55 -8.25
N SER A 126 11.20 12.32 -9.36
CA SER A 126 9.95 13.00 -9.67
C SER A 126 8.77 12.35 -8.95
N ALA A 127 7.82 13.16 -8.49
CA ALA A 127 6.55 12.67 -7.94
C ALA A 127 5.75 11.91 -9.01
N SER A 128 5.02 10.87 -8.60
CA SER A 128 4.16 10.12 -9.52
C SER A 128 2.93 10.94 -9.89
N VAL A 129 2.39 10.71 -11.09
CA VAL A 129 1.18 11.39 -11.58
C VAL A 129 0.02 10.40 -11.60
N ALA A 130 -1.14 10.82 -11.09
CA ALA A 130 -2.36 10.02 -11.15
C ALA A 130 -2.82 9.82 -12.60
N MET A 131 -2.86 8.56 -13.06
CA MET A 131 -3.22 8.22 -14.44
C MET A 131 -4.68 7.79 -14.57
N THR A 132 -5.17 7.00 -13.62
CA THR A 132 -6.52 6.42 -13.67
C THR A 132 -7.53 7.26 -12.87
N ARG A 133 -8.82 7.00 -13.08
CA ARG A 133 -9.87 7.65 -12.28
C ARG A 133 -9.74 7.30 -10.79
N THR A 134 -9.42 6.06 -10.48
CA THR A 134 -9.20 5.58 -9.11
C THR A 134 -8.00 6.27 -8.48
N GLN A 135 -6.86 6.37 -9.17
CA GLN A 135 -5.70 7.12 -8.68
C GLN A 135 -6.03 8.58 -8.43
N LYS A 136 -6.74 9.24 -9.36
CA LYS A 136 -7.17 10.64 -9.16
C LYS A 136 -8.06 10.83 -7.93
N LEU A 137 -8.97 9.89 -7.68
CA LEU A 137 -9.80 9.89 -6.47
C LEU A 137 -8.96 9.60 -5.20
N CYS A 138 -7.98 8.70 -5.28
CA CYS A 138 -7.05 8.40 -4.19
C CYS A 138 -6.17 9.59 -3.80
N GLU A 139 -5.64 10.31 -4.79
CA GLU A 139 -4.88 11.56 -4.60
C GLU A 139 -5.77 12.62 -3.95
N TYR A 140 -6.99 12.79 -4.44
CA TYR A 140 -7.93 13.76 -3.89
C TYR A 140 -8.31 13.44 -2.43
N ASP A 141 -8.62 12.18 -2.13
CA ASP A 141 -8.91 11.71 -0.76
C ASP A 141 -7.74 11.99 0.18
N SER A 142 -6.53 11.60 -0.24
CA SER A 142 -5.31 11.77 0.55
C SER A 142 -4.98 13.24 0.77
N ALA A 143 -5.09 14.07 -0.28
CA ALA A 143 -4.92 15.52 -0.20
C ALA A 143 -5.95 16.15 0.75
N GLN A 144 -7.21 15.72 0.70
CA GLN A 144 -8.26 16.27 1.55
C GLN A 144 -8.04 15.94 3.02
N ILE A 145 -7.69 14.68 3.33
CA ILE A 145 -7.34 14.26 4.69
C ILE A 145 -6.19 15.14 5.21
N ALA A 146 -5.13 15.24 4.42
CA ALA A 146 -3.96 16.00 4.79
C ALA A 146 -4.29 17.49 5.00
N PHE A 147 -4.95 18.12 4.03
CA PHE A 147 -5.36 19.52 4.12
C PHE A 147 -6.17 19.82 5.37
N GLN A 148 -7.18 19.01 5.68
CA GLN A 148 -8.02 19.15 6.86
C GLN A 148 -7.20 19.11 8.16
N VAL A 149 -6.22 18.22 8.23
CA VAL A 149 -5.28 18.16 9.35
C VAL A 149 -4.43 19.42 9.44
N PHE A 150 -3.82 19.85 8.34
CA PHE A 150 -2.96 21.02 8.32
C PHE A 150 -3.74 22.29 8.66
N ASP A 151 -4.97 22.43 8.18
CA ASP A 151 -5.85 23.55 8.51
C ASP A 151 -6.18 23.58 10.01
N LEU A 152 -6.56 22.44 10.61
CA LEU A 152 -6.77 22.33 12.06
C LEU A 152 -5.51 22.75 12.85
N VAL A 153 -4.35 22.28 12.41
CA VAL A 153 -3.06 22.54 13.06
C VAL A 153 -2.69 24.03 12.97
N LYS A 154 -2.97 24.69 11.84
CA LYS A 154 -2.81 26.14 11.69
C LYS A 154 -3.76 26.90 12.62
N ASN A 155 -5.04 26.55 12.60
CA ASN A 155 -6.06 27.21 13.41
C ASN A 155 -5.77 27.10 14.92
N ILE A 156 -5.35 25.92 15.39
CA ILE A 156 -5.01 25.73 16.81
C ILE A 156 -3.67 26.37 17.19
N LYS A 157 -2.71 26.49 16.26
CA LYS A 157 -1.48 27.25 16.49
C LYS A 157 -1.79 28.74 16.70
N GLU A 158 -2.67 29.31 15.88
CA GLU A 158 -3.08 30.71 15.98
C GLU A 158 -3.92 30.98 17.24
N ASN A 159 -4.77 30.02 17.63
CA ASN A 159 -5.57 30.10 18.85
C ASN A 159 -5.51 28.78 19.65
N PRO A 160 -4.47 28.59 20.49
CA PRO A 160 -4.28 27.35 21.26
C PRO A 160 -5.41 27.00 22.23
N ASP A 161 -6.19 28.01 22.64
CA ASP A 161 -7.26 27.84 23.60
C ASP A 161 -8.63 27.66 22.91
N MET A 162 -8.69 27.62 21.57
CA MET A 162 -9.92 27.39 20.81
C MET A 162 -10.70 26.17 21.30
N ASP A 163 -12.02 26.24 21.18
CA ASP A 163 -12.88 25.09 21.44
C ASP A 163 -12.71 24.08 20.32
N LEU A 164 -12.24 22.89 20.69
CA LEU A 164 -12.15 21.75 19.80
C LEU A 164 -13.47 20.98 19.86
N ASP A 165 -13.90 20.42 18.74
CA ASP A 165 -15.13 19.61 18.70
C ASP A 165 -15.02 18.44 19.68
N ASN A 166 -16.07 18.25 20.45
CA ASN A 166 -16.25 17.18 21.42
C ASN A 166 -16.24 15.77 20.80
N SER A 167 -16.33 15.66 19.47
CA SER A 167 -16.11 14.42 18.73
C SER A 167 -14.64 13.96 18.76
N ILE A 168 -13.67 14.88 18.91
CA ILE A 168 -12.27 14.53 19.09
C ILE A 168 -12.08 13.92 20.49
N PRO A 169 -11.42 12.75 20.62
CA PRO A 169 -11.12 12.19 21.93
C PRO A 169 -10.37 13.18 22.82
N GLN A 170 -10.81 13.36 24.07
CA GLN A 170 -10.25 14.35 25.00
C GLN A 170 -8.71 14.28 25.12
N LYS A 171 -8.14 13.06 25.12
CA LYS A 171 -6.68 12.88 25.14
C LYS A 171 -5.99 13.44 23.90
N ALA A 172 -6.63 13.39 22.74
CA ALA A 172 -6.11 13.95 21.50
C ALA A 172 -6.24 15.48 21.51
N GLN A 173 -7.36 16.02 22.00
CA GLN A 173 -7.52 17.47 22.20
C GLN A 173 -6.42 18.08 23.07
N ILE A 174 -6.11 17.42 24.20
CA ILE A 174 -5.03 17.84 25.11
C ILE A 174 -3.68 17.88 24.37
N ARG A 175 -3.39 16.86 23.54
CA ARG A 175 -2.15 16.80 22.75
C ARG A 175 -2.10 17.89 21.69
N LEU A 176 -3.19 18.11 20.95
CA LEU A 176 -3.25 19.19 19.96
C LEU A 176 -2.99 20.56 20.60
N LYS A 177 -3.62 20.86 21.73
CA LYS A 177 -3.40 22.12 22.48
C LYS A 177 -1.98 22.24 23.03
N HIS A 178 -1.38 21.13 23.44
CA HIS A 178 0.03 21.11 23.85
C HIS A 178 0.95 21.41 22.65
N ASN A 179 0.76 20.71 21.53
CA ASN A 179 1.56 20.86 20.31
C ASN A 179 1.46 22.26 19.72
N ALA A 180 0.28 22.91 19.83
CA ALA A 180 0.09 24.32 19.45
C ALA A 180 1.11 25.25 20.13
N LYS A 181 1.40 25.01 21.42
CA LYS A 181 2.33 25.79 22.24
C LYS A 181 3.78 25.31 22.15
N THR A 182 4.04 24.21 21.44
CA THR A 182 5.36 23.60 21.28
C THR A 182 5.69 23.40 19.80
N ARG A 183 5.52 22.18 19.28
CA ARG A 183 5.92 21.75 17.95
C ARG A 183 5.34 22.59 16.81
N TYR A 184 4.08 22.98 16.88
CA TYR A 184 3.44 23.74 15.81
C TYR A 184 3.94 25.19 15.74
N SER A 185 4.53 25.68 16.84
CA SER A 185 5.17 26.98 16.92
C SER A 185 6.65 26.96 16.52
N ASP A 186 7.24 25.79 16.30
CA ASP A 186 8.59 25.68 15.74
C ASP A 186 8.59 26.24 14.30
N LYS A 187 9.62 27.03 13.98
CA LYS A 187 9.64 27.82 12.74
C LYS A 187 9.67 26.91 11.50
N ASP A 188 10.59 25.96 11.46
CA ASP A 188 10.79 25.09 10.29
C ASP A 188 9.56 24.19 10.11
N PHE A 189 8.99 23.74 11.22
CA PHE A 189 7.77 22.96 11.22
C PHE A 189 6.55 23.75 10.73
N ALA A 190 6.39 24.99 11.19
CA ALA A 190 5.34 25.89 10.75
C ALA A 190 5.40 26.19 9.25
N GLU A 191 6.59 26.53 8.74
CA GLU A 191 6.79 26.80 7.31
C GLU A 191 6.47 25.57 6.45
N SER A 192 6.82 24.37 6.92
CA SER A 192 6.44 23.12 6.25
C SER A 192 4.93 22.92 6.18
N ILE A 193 4.21 23.15 7.28
CA ILE A 193 2.74 23.06 7.33
C ILE A 193 2.12 24.06 6.36
N ASP A 194 2.56 25.31 6.37
CA ASP A 194 2.02 26.38 5.54
C ASP A 194 2.23 26.09 4.04
N GLY A 195 3.42 25.59 3.68
CA GLY A 195 3.72 25.19 2.30
C GLY A 195 2.85 24.03 1.81
N ILE A 196 2.68 22.98 2.63
CA ILE A 196 1.86 21.81 2.27
C ILE A 196 0.38 22.19 2.19
N HIS A 197 -0.12 22.98 3.14
CA HIS A 197 -1.49 23.47 3.14
C HIS A 197 -1.81 24.28 1.87
N THR A 198 -0.93 25.20 1.49
CA THR A 198 -1.09 26.04 0.29
C THR A 198 -1.11 25.18 -0.97
N ARG A 199 -0.20 24.20 -1.07
CA ARG A 199 -0.17 23.27 -2.21
C ARG A 199 -1.47 22.48 -2.37
N TYR A 200 -2.09 22.05 -1.27
CA TYR A 200 -3.37 21.35 -1.36
C TYR A 200 -4.54 22.29 -1.70
N LEU A 201 -4.51 23.54 -1.21
CA LEU A 201 -5.49 24.55 -1.62
C LEU A 201 -5.46 24.76 -3.15
N GLU A 202 -4.26 24.97 -3.71
CA GLU A 202 -4.06 25.11 -5.16
C GLU A 202 -4.51 23.85 -5.93
N PHE A 203 -4.24 22.66 -5.38
CA PHE A 203 -4.71 21.41 -5.96
C PHE A 203 -6.24 21.33 -6.02
N PHE A 204 -6.96 21.75 -4.98
CA PHE A 204 -8.43 21.74 -4.97
C PHE A 204 -9.03 22.77 -5.93
N GLU A 205 -8.42 23.95 -6.08
CA GLU A 205 -8.87 24.96 -7.05
C GLU A 205 -8.77 24.46 -8.50
N GLN A 206 -7.81 23.57 -8.78
CA GLN A 206 -7.59 23.00 -10.11
C GLN A 206 -8.36 21.68 -10.33
N SER A 207 -8.84 21.05 -9.26
CA SER A 207 -9.52 19.76 -9.32
C SER A 207 -11.01 19.91 -9.63
N ASN A 208 -11.52 19.10 -10.56
CA ASN A 208 -12.97 18.97 -10.81
C ASN A 208 -13.59 17.77 -10.07
N LEU A 209 -12.86 17.18 -9.14
CA LEU A 209 -13.32 16.05 -8.35
C LEU A 209 -14.10 16.53 -7.15
N GLU A 210 -15.23 15.88 -6.90
CA GLU A 210 -15.99 16.07 -5.68
C GLU A 210 -15.70 14.94 -4.70
N ASN A 211 -15.88 15.26 -3.43
CA ASN A 211 -15.74 14.29 -2.36
C ASN A 211 -16.82 13.20 -2.45
N ASN A 212 -16.41 11.93 -2.44
CA ASN A 212 -17.35 10.81 -2.49
C ASN A 212 -17.17 9.91 -1.27
N HIS A 213 -18.22 9.83 -0.45
CA HIS A 213 -18.25 9.10 0.81
C HIS A 213 -19.03 7.79 0.67
N SER A 214 -18.63 6.96 -0.30
CA SER A 214 -19.26 5.65 -0.48
C SER A 214 -18.71 4.63 0.49
N THR A 215 -19.57 4.16 1.40
CA THR A 215 -19.28 3.09 2.35
C THR A 215 -19.65 1.71 1.79
N VAL A 216 -18.97 0.69 2.29
CA VAL A 216 -19.20 -0.74 2.04
C VAL A 216 -19.75 -1.36 3.32
N SER A 217 -20.74 -2.25 3.20
CA SER A 217 -21.27 -3.00 4.35
C SER A 217 -20.23 -3.97 4.91
N LYS A 218 -20.45 -4.50 6.12
CA LYS A 218 -19.54 -5.50 6.68
C LYS A 218 -19.50 -6.76 5.81
N GLU A 219 -20.66 -7.22 5.37
CA GLU A 219 -20.83 -8.39 4.52
C GLU A 219 -20.17 -8.19 3.15
N GLU A 220 -20.32 -7.00 2.57
CA GLU A 220 -19.64 -6.63 1.33
C GLU A 220 -18.11 -6.60 1.52
N ALA A 221 -17.62 -6.11 2.65
CA ALA A 221 -16.18 -6.06 2.94
C ALA A 221 -15.57 -7.46 3.13
N GLU A 222 -16.26 -8.36 3.82
CA GLU A 222 -15.87 -9.77 3.96
C GLU A 222 -15.84 -10.46 2.59
N SER A 223 -16.86 -10.23 1.75
CA SER A 223 -16.89 -10.75 0.37
C SER A 223 -15.74 -10.20 -0.49
N TYR A 224 -15.41 -8.92 -0.34
CA TYR A 224 -14.28 -8.30 -1.04
C TYR A 224 -12.94 -8.85 -0.58
N GLU A 225 -12.79 -9.19 0.71
CA GLU A 225 -11.60 -9.86 1.24
C GLU A 225 -11.38 -11.21 0.59
N GLU A 226 -12.40 -12.06 0.64
CA GLU A 226 -12.31 -13.37 0.04
C GLU A 226 -11.94 -13.28 -1.44
N LYS A 227 -12.59 -12.37 -2.18
CA LYS A 227 -12.29 -12.15 -3.60
C LYS A 227 -10.84 -11.72 -3.83
N HIS A 228 -10.36 -10.71 -3.12
CA HIS A 228 -9.00 -10.19 -3.31
C HIS A 228 -7.93 -11.20 -2.89
N ARG A 229 -8.15 -11.93 -1.79
CA ARG A 229 -7.24 -12.99 -1.35
C ARG A 229 -7.15 -14.11 -2.37
N ASN A 230 -8.29 -14.57 -2.89
CA ASN A 230 -8.32 -15.60 -3.94
C ASN A 230 -7.61 -15.15 -5.22
N GLN A 231 -7.80 -13.88 -5.63
CA GLN A 231 -7.10 -13.32 -6.79
C GLN A 231 -5.58 -13.24 -6.56
N TRP A 232 -5.16 -12.77 -5.39
CA TRP A 232 -3.76 -12.70 -5.02
C TRP A 232 -3.10 -14.08 -4.95
N GLU A 233 -3.76 -15.07 -4.33
CA GLU A 233 -3.26 -16.44 -4.24
C GLU A 233 -3.09 -17.08 -5.61
N SER A 234 -4.04 -16.87 -6.53
CA SER A 234 -3.93 -17.32 -7.92
C SER A 234 -2.71 -16.72 -8.64
N LEU A 235 -2.49 -15.41 -8.49
CA LEU A 235 -1.32 -14.72 -9.04
C LEU A 235 -0.01 -15.24 -8.45
N LEU A 236 0.02 -15.45 -7.13
CA LEU A 236 1.20 -15.96 -6.43
C LEU A 236 1.56 -17.38 -6.88
N GLN A 237 0.57 -18.26 -7.05
CA GLN A 237 0.78 -19.61 -7.55
C GLN A 237 1.38 -19.60 -8.96
N ARG A 238 0.81 -18.77 -9.85
CA ARG A 238 1.34 -18.58 -11.22
C ARG A 238 2.78 -18.07 -11.22
N TYR A 239 3.07 -17.04 -10.41
CA TYR A 239 4.42 -16.55 -10.21
C TYR A 239 5.39 -17.65 -9.77
N GLN A 240 5.01 -18.45 -8.77
CA GLN A 240 5.83 -19.55 -8.25
C GLN A 240 6.11 -20.64 -9.31
N VAL A 241 5.10 -21.00 -10.12
CA VAL A 241 5.29 -21.94 -11.23
C VAL A 241 6.28 -21.39 -12.26
N ALA A 242 6.12 -20.12 -12.66
CA ALA A 242 6.96 -19.48 -13.66
C ALA A 242 8.44 -19.38 -13.22
N ILE A 243 8.70 -19.02 -11.97
CA ILE A 243 10.08 -18.94 -11.47
C ILE A 243 10.73 -20.32 -11.29
N ASN A 244 9.97 -21.34 -10.93
CA ASN A 244 10.50 -22.70 -10.78
C ASN A 244 10.83 -23.32 -12.15
N ALA A 245 9.98 -23.11 -13.16
CA ALA A 245 10.26 -23.55 -14.53
C ALA A 245 11.54 -22.92 -15.09
N SER A 246 11.83 -21.65 -14.74
CA SER A 246 13.07 -20.98 -15.17
C SER A 246 14.35 -21.53 -14.53
N LEU A 247 14.26 -22.22 -13.38
CA LEU A 247 15.41 -22.85 -12.73
C LEU A 247 15.78 -24.21 -13.34
N ASP A 248 14.81 -24.91 -13.93
CA ASP A 248 15.04 -26.19 -14.60
C ASP A 248 15.70 -26.03 -15.98
N GLU A 249 15.55 -24.87 -16.64
CA GLU A 249 16.20 -24.57 -17.94
C GLU A 249 17.68 -24.11 -17.82
N GLU A 250 18.15 -23.69 -16.64
CA GLU A 250 19.54 -23.26 -16.43
C GLU A 250 20.53 -24.43 -16.21
N ASN A 251 20.07 -25.69 -16.32
CA ASN A 251 20.93 -26.87 -16.18
C ASN A 251 21.09 -27.62 -17.51
N PRO A 252 22.06 -27.26 -18.38
CA PRO A 252 22.33 -27.97 -19.62
C PRO A 252 23.17 -29.22 -19.33
N GLN A 253 22.56 -30.21 -18.69
CA GLN A 253 23.04 -31.59 -18.78
C GLN A 253 21.91 -32.46 -19.33
N SER A 254 21.88 -32.52 -20.66
CA SER A 254 21.28 -33.66 -21.35
C SER A 254 21.86 -34.97 -20.78
N PRO A 255 21.10 -36.06 -20.88
CA PRO A 255 21.51 -36.95 -21.95
C PRO A 255 20.35 -37.36 -22.84
N ILE A 256 20.60 -37.25 -24.14
CA ILE A 256 20.04 -38.08 -25.19
C ILE A 256 20.26 -39.55 -24.80
N ARG A 257 19.20 -40.36 -24.67
CA ARG A 257 19.15 -41.73 -25.21
C ARG A 257 17.79 -42.42 -25.10
N ASN A 258 17.23 -42.66 -26.29
CA ASN A 258 16.63 -43.88 -26.85
C ASN A 258 15.45 -44.57 -26.12
N GLU A 259 14.35 -44.67 -26.88
CA GLU A 259 13.34 -45.72 -26.76
C GLU A 259 13.96 -47.12 -26.92
N GLU A 260 13.54 -48.09 -26.10
CA GLU A 260 13.23 -49.46 -26.52
C GLU A 260 12.43 -50.23 -25.44
N HIS A 261 11.51 -51.08 -25.91
CA HIS A 261 10.45 -51.80 -25.19
C HIS A 261 10.92 -52.91 -24.21
N LYS A 262 10.16 -53.16 -23.11
CA LYS A 262 9.38 -54.42 -22.84
C LYS A 262 8.88 -54.57 -21.37
N ILE A 263 7.54 -54.59 -21.24
CA ILE A 263 6.61 -55.41 -20.40
C ILE A 263 7.21 -56.31 -19.28
N THR A 264 6.72 -56.22 -18.02
CA THR A 264 5.84 -57.19 -17.28
C THR A 264 5.66 -56.84 -15.78
N ILE A 265 4.49 -57.22 -15.24
CA ILE A 265 3.74 -56.93 -13.97
C ILE A 265 4.38 -57.51 -12.66
N PRO A 266 3.96 -57.04 -11.43
CA PRO A 266 4.72 -57.04 -10.16
C PRO A 266 4.34 -58.21 -9.20
N PRO A 267 4.86 -58.29 -7.93
CA PRO A 267 4.06 -57.77 -6.79
C PRO A 267 4.81 -57.38 -5.47
N GLU A 268 4.02 -56.80 -4.55
CA GLU A 268 4.04 -56.91 -3.06
C GLU A 268 4.88 -56.00 -2.12
N LYS A 269 4.14 -55.01 -1.55
CA LYS A 269 3.87 -54.69 -0.13
C LYS A 269 4.95 -54.79 0.98
N LYS A 270 5.05 -53.64 1.69
CA LYS A 270 5.30 -53.38 3.13
C LYS A 270 6.75 -53.53 3.65
N SER A 271 7.30 -52.43 4.15
CA SER A 271 7.40 -52.16 5.61
C SER A 271 8.37 -51.01 5.90
N ILE A 272 7.93 -50.11 6.77
CA ILE A 272 8.71 -49.04 7.41
C ILE A 272 9.72 -49.65 8.38
N VAL A 273 11.00 -49.25 8.32
CA VAL A 273 11.86 -49.03 9.52
C VAL A 273 12.92 -47.96 9.20
N SER A 274 13.00 -47.01 10.12
CA SER A 274 13.98 -45.93 10.27
C SER A 274 15.40 -46.44 10.49
N SER A 275 16.39 -45.82 9.82
CA SER A 275 17.76 -45.70 10.35
C SER A 275 18.47 -44.51 9.69
N ALA A 276 18.81 -43.50 10.49
CA ALA A 276 19.94 -42.61 10.27
C ALA A 276 21.21 -43.35 10.78
N PRO A 277 22.46 -43.04 10.34
CA PRO A 277 23.04 -41.70 10.37
C PRO A 277 24.03 -41.31 9.25
N ASP A 278 24.34 -40.02 9.26
CA ASP A 278 25.54 -39.32 8.77
C ASP A 278 25.87 -39.22 7.26
N GLY A 279 25.96 -37.96 6.83
CA GLY A 279 26.96 -37.56 5.83
C GLY A 279 26.49 -36.59 4.76
N LYS A 280 26.79 -35.30 5.00
CA LYS A 280 26.86 -34.17 4.04
C LYS A 280 25.53 -33.46 3.70
N LYS A 281 25.34 -32.32 4.38
CA LYS A 281 24.48 -31.21 3.94
C LYS A 281 24.89 -30.75 2.53
N PRO A 282 23.97 -30.62 1.57
CA PRO A 282 24.12 -29.61 0.53
C PRO A 282 23.64 -28.27 1.13
N GLU A 283 24.52 -27.28 1.05
CA GLU A 283 24.15 -25.88 1.21
C GLU A 283 23.12 -25.53 0.13
N SER A 284 21.85 -25.35 0.52
CA SER A 284 20.83 -24.79 -0.37
C SER A 284 20.49 -23.37 0.08
N ASN A 285 20.74 -22.47 -0.86
CA ASN A 285 20.66 -21.02 -0.81
C ASN A 285 19.50 -20.47 0.03
N GLY A 286 19.88 -19.76 1.11
CA GLY A 286 18.97 -18.96 1.91
C GLY A 286 18.59 -17.67 1.18
N PHE A 287 17.38 -17.63 0.62
CA PHE A 287 16.75 -16.37 0.22
C PHE A 287 15.25 -16.28 0.55
N LEU A 288 14.57 -17.40 0.83
CA LEU A 288 13.12 -17.42 1.07
C LEU A 288 12.70 -17.43 2.56
N LYS A 289 13.61 -17.20 3.51
CA LYS A 289 13.27 -17.21 4.96
C LYS A 289 12.67 -15.91 5.50
N ASN A 290 12.56 -14.85 4.70
CA ASN A 290 12.14 -13.52 5.20
C ASN A 290 10.68 -13.13 4.93
N SER A 291 9.81 -14.00 4.40
CA SER A 291 8.41 -13.65 4.11
C SER A 291 7.46 -13.69 5.33
N ILE A 292 7.93 -14.03 6.54
CA ILE A 292 7.07 -14.24 7.72
C ILE A 292 7.20 -13.13 8.78
N PHE A 293 8.10 -12.15 8.65
CA PHE A 293 8.36 -11.18 9.73
C PHE A 293 8.38 -9.71 9.30
N TYR A 294 7.23 -9.17 8.87
CA TYR A 294 6.91 -7.72 9.04
C TYR A 294 5.40 -7.53 9.29
N SER A 295 4.85 -8.37 10.16
CA SER A 295 3.41 -8.56 10.43
C SER A 295 2.83 -7.71 11.57
N GLY A 296 3.52 -6.68 12.06
CA GLY A 296 3.22 -6.15 13.40
C GLY A 296 2.73 -4.70 13.56
N LEU A 297 3.16 -3.74 12.74
CA LEU A 297 3.13 -2.33 13.20
C LEU A 297 2.56 -1.28 12.24
N ALA A 298 2.03 -1.66 11.08
CA ALA A 298 1.41 -0.71 10.14
C ALA A 298 0.01 -0.22 10.57
N ILE A 299 -0.60 -0.87 11.57
CA ILE A 299 -1.99 -0.60 11.99
C ILE A 299 -2.08 0.67 12.85
N ALA A 300 -1.03 1.04 13.59
CA ALA A 300 -1.11 2.12 14.59
C ALA A 300 -1.25 3.53 13.98
N GLY A 301 -0.49 3.83 12.91
CA GLY A 301 -0.50 5.16 12.27
C GLY A 301 -1.80 5.47 11.55
N ALA A 302 -2.41 4.46 10.92
CA ALA A 302 -3.68 4.60 10.24
C ALA A 302 -4.83 4.74 11.26
N VAL A 303 -4.90 3.87 12.28
CA VAL A 303 -5.95 3.87 13.33
C VAL A 303 -6.07 5.21 14.09
N ALA A 304 -4.97 5.92 14.30
CA ALA A 304 -5.01 7.22 14.98
C ALA A 304 -5.46 8.39 14.08
N VAL A 305 -5.16 8.37 12.77
CA VAL A 305 -5.80 9.28 11.80
C VAL A 305 -7.31 9.05 11.84
N TYR A 306 -7.75 7.78 11.86
CA TYR A 306 -9.17 7.41 11.83
C TYR A 306 -9.97 7.84 13.06
N MET A 307 -9.41 7.76 14.28
CA MET A 307 -10.11 8.25 15.48
C MET A 307 -10.29 9.77 15.51
N LEU A 308 -9.46 10.51 14.77
CA LEU A 308 -9.54 11.96 14.63
C LEU A 308 -10.35 12.38 13.41
N MET A 309 -10.48 11.58 12.35
CA MET A 309 -11.36 11.89 11.21
C MET A 309 -12.85 11.88 11.57
N ALA A 310 -13.26 11.30 12.70
CA ALA A 310 -14.58 11.55 13.30
C ALA A 310 -14.83 13.07 13.56
N TYR A 311 -13.79 13.87 13.73
CA TYR A 311 -13.81 15.34 13.87
C TYR A 311 -14.51 16.04 12.70
N PHE A 312 -14.07 15.79 11.46
CA PHE A 312 -14.64 16.49 10.31
C PHE A 312 -15.98 15.87 9.84
N THR A 313 -16.52 14.83 10.52
CA THR A 313 -17.82 14.21 10.15
C THR A 313 -19.04 15.00 10.65
N LYS A 314 -18.89 15.84 11.69
CA LYS A 314 -20.00 16.67 12.19
C LYS A 314 -19.92 18.15 11.79
N GLY A 315 -18.72 18.65 11.48
CA GLY A 315 -18.51 20.02 10.99
C GLY A 315 -18.90 20.25 9.53
N ASN A 316 -18.93 19.20 8.69
CA ASN A 316 -19.13 19.33 7.25
C ASN A 316 -20.60 19.38 6.81
N LYS A 317 -21.50 19.95 7.64
CA LYS A 317 -22.81 20.42 7.15
C LYS A 317 -22.68 21.71 6.33
N ASN A 318 -21.52 22.38 6.37
CA ASN A 318 -21.24 23.55 5.55
C ASN A 318 -20.07 23.24 4.60
N ASP A 319 -20.43 22.86 3.38
CA ASP A 319 -19.83 23.35 2.14
C ASP A 319 -18.33 23.74 2.18
N LEU A 320 -17.44 22.79 1.90
CA LEU A 320 -16.17 23.10 1.21
C LEU A 320 -16.42 23.80 -0.13
N GLY A 321 -17.62 23.68 -0.71
CA GLY A 321 -18.08 24.45 -1.86
C GLY A 321 -18.32 25.94 -1.59
N SER A 322 -18.33 26.38 -0.33
CA SER A 322 -18.50 27.80 0.04
C SER A 322 -17.17 28.52 0.29
N ILE A 323 -16.10 27.78 0.62
CA ILE A 323 -14.75 28.33 0.83
C ILE A 323 -14.04 28.57 -0.51
N LEU A 324 -14.40 27.82 -1.57
CA LEU A 324 -13.75 27.87 -2.88
C LEU A 324 -14.51 28.67 -3.95
N LYS A 325 -15.57 29.41 -3.60
CA LYS A 325 -16.22 30.34 -4.54
C LYS A 325 -15.74 31.77 -4.28
N PRO A 326 -15.08 32.43 -5.26
CA PRO A 326 -14.86 33.86 -5.15
C PRO A 326 -16.24 34.55 -5.17
N SER A 327 -16.40 35.52 -4.27
CA SER A 327 -17.58 36.41 -4.20
C SER A 327 -17.76 37.22 -5.47
#